data_AF-A0A1I5DDS9-F1
#
_entry.id   AF-A0A1I5DDS9-F1
#
_cell.length_a   1.000
_cell.length_b   1.000
_cell.length_c   1.000
_cell.angle_alpha   90.00
_cell.angle_beta   90.00
_cell.angle_gamma   90.00
#
_symmetry.space_group_name_H-M   'P 1'
#
loop_
_entity.id
_entity.type
_entity.pdbx_description
1 polymer ?
#
loop_
_entity_poly.entity_id
_entity_poly.type
_entity_poly.pdbx_seq_one_letter_code
_entity_poly.pdbx_strand_id
1 'polypeptide(L)'
;MSTILNENLIYEILSVVEEIPPGNVATYGQIARLIGREKNARLVGSVLKRSEYYGSYPCHRVVNHEGRLAPSFPEQKELLLEEDVPFKSENQVDLKKAQWEI
;
A
#
# COMPACT_ATOMS: atom_id res chain seq x y z
N MET A 1 -22.73 5.92 15.77
CA MET A 1 -22.27 4.54 15.94
C MET A 1 -21.05 4.37 15.05
N SER A 2 -19.88 4.39 15.67
CA SER A 2 -18.58 4.17 15.02
C SER A 2 -18.61 2.82 14.32
N THR A 3 -18.56 2.85 12.99
CA THR A 3 -18.51 1.66 12.14
C THR A 3 -17.30 0.85 12.57
N ILE A 4 -17.53 -0.28 13.23
CA ILE A 4 -16.53 -1.33 13.40
C ILE A 4 -16.12 -1.68 11.98
N LEU A 5 -14.92 -1.28 11.56
CA LEU A 5 -14.34 -1.88 10.36
C LEU A 5 -14.35 -3.38 10.61
N ASN A 6 -15.00 -4.13 9.74
CA ASN A 6 -15.06 -5.57 9.84
C ASN A 6 -13.63 -6.13 9.83
N GLU A 7 -13.19 -6.76 10.93
CA GLU A 7 -11.81 -7.26 11.07
C GLU A 7 -11.43 -8.20 9.93
N ASN A 8 -12.37 -8.98 9.39
CA ASN A 8 -12.11 -9.85 8.24
C ASN A 8 -11.65 -9.06 7.01
N LEU A 9 -12.25 -7.89 6.76
CA LEU A 9 -11.87 -7.01 5.65
C LEU A 9 -10.51 -6.36 5.89
N ILE A 10 -10.19 -6.05 7.15
CA ILE A 10 -8.88 -5.51 7.51
C ILE A 10 -7.80 -6.55 7.18
N TYR A 11 -7.96 -7.79 7.66
CA TYR A 11 -7.03 -8.86 7.36
C TYR A 11 -6.98 -9.20 5.87
N GLU A 12 -8.11 -9.19 5.15
CA GLU A 12 -8.13 -9.38 3.70
C GLU A 12 -7.26 -8.34 2.96
N ILE A 13 -7.34 -7.06 3.35
CA ILE A 13 -6.47 -6.00 2.81
C ILE A 13 -5.00 -6.24 3.18
N LEU A 14 -4.73 -6.54 4.45
CA LEU A 14 -3.36 -6.68 4.95
C LEU A 14 -2.65 -7.93 4.38
N SER A 15 -3.38 -9.03 4.18
CA SER A 15 -2.85 -10.21 3.49
C SER A 15 -2.44 -9.89 2.05
N VAL A 16 -3.22 -9.09 1.31
CA VAL A 16 -2.78 -8.65 -0.04
C VAL A 16 -1.55 -7.76 0.02
N VAL A 17 -1.40 -6.92 1.04
CA VAL A 17 -0.19 -6.10 1.23
C VAL A 17 1.03 -6.95 1.51
N GLU A 18 0.88 -8.01 2.30
CA GLU A 18 1.94 -8.95 2.65
C GLU A 18 2.53 -9.67 1.43
N GLU A 19 1.69 -9.96 0.42
CA GLU A 19 2.09 -10.61 -0.83
C GLU A 19 2.90 -9.71 -1.78
N ILE A 20 2.96 -8.40 -1.57
CA ILE A 20 3.72 -7.49 -2.44
C ILE A 20 5.22 -7.79 -2.23
N PRO A 21 5.97 -8.27 -3.24
CA PRO A 21 7.37 -8.64 -3.05
C PRO A 21 8.27 -7.41 -2.80
N PRO A 22 9.42 -7.58 -2.13
CA PRO A 22 10.42 -6.51 -2.02
C PRO A 22 10.83 -6.00 -3.41
N GLY A 23 11.00 -4.68 -3.52
CA GLY A 23 11.35 -4.03 -4.79
C GLY A 23 10.15 -3.73 -5.70
N ASN A 24 8.96 -4.18 -5.31
CA ASN A 24 7.71 -3.86 -5.98
C ASN A 24 6.81 -2.98 -5.12
N VAL A 25 5.92 -2.26 -5.79
CA VAL A 25 4.87 -1.46 -5.16
C VAL A 25 3.51 -1.76 -5.76
N ALA A 26 2.45 -1.61 -4.95
CA ALA A 26 1.07 -1.64 -5.41
C ALA A 26 0.40 -0.29 -5.18
N THR A 27 -0.60 0.04 -5.99
CA THR A 27 -1.45 1.21 -5.72
C THR A 27 -2.61 0.83 -4.79
N TYR A 28 -3.12 1.79 -4.02
CA TYR A 28 -4.35 1.58 -3.24
C TYR A 28 -5.52 1.05 -4.09
N GLY A 29 -5.62 1.49 -5.35
CA GLY A 29 -6.64 1.03 -6.29
C GLY A 29 -6.42 -0.43 -6.71
N GLN A 30 -5.16 -0.83 -6.91
CA GLN A 30 -4.80 -2.22 -7.21
C GLN A 30 -5.17 -3.16 -6.06
N ILE A 31 -4.85 -2.80 -4.82
CA ILE A 31 -5.24 -3.60 -3.65
C ILE A 31 -6.77 -3.67 -3.55
N ALA A 32 -7.46 -2.54 -3.74
CA ALA A 32 -8.92 -2.51 -3.73
C ALA A 32 -9.53 -3.41 -4.82
N ARG A 33 -8.92 -3.49 -6.00
CA ARG A 33 -9.32 -4.41 -7.08
C ARG A 33 -9.12 -5.86 -6.70
N LEU A 34 -7.96 -6.20 -6.10
CA LEU A 34 -7.60 -7.55 -5.71
C LEU A 34 -8.57 -8.19 -4.70
N ILE A 35 -9.10 -7.38 -3.78
CA ILE A 35 -10.10 -7.81 -2.79
C ILE A 35 -11.55 -7.69 -3.32
N GLY A 36 -11.76 -7.51 -4.63
CA GLY A 36 -13.09 -7.40 -5.24
C GLY A 36 -13.84 -6.08 -4.93
N ARG A 37 -13.12 -5.02 -4.57
CA ARG A 37 -13.67 -3.72 -4.13
C ARG A 37 -13.10 -2.53 -4.90
N GLU A 38 -13.02 -2.60 -6.24
CA GLU A 38 -12.32 -1.63 -7.12
C GLU A 38 -12.50 -0.13 -6.80
N LYS A 39 -13.64 0.29 -6.27
CA LYS A 39 -13.93 1.72 -5.97
C LYS A 39 -13.51 2.17 -4.56
N ASN A 40 -12.85 1.31 -3.78
CA ASN A 40 -12.58 1.52 -2.36
C ASN A 40 -11.10 1.78 -2.02
N ALA A 41 -10.34 2.42 -2.92
CA ALA A 41 -8.94 2.79 -2.64
C ALA A 41 -8.76 3.61 -1.33
N ARG A 42 -9.71 4.50 -1.00
CA ARG A 42 -9.67 5.28 0.24
C ARG A 42 -9.80 4.40 1.49
N LEU A 43 -10.62 3.34 1.42
CA LEU A 43 -10.79 2.37 2.50
C LEU A 43 -9.48 1.63 2.78
N VAL A 44 -8.76 1.22 1.72
CA VAL A 44 -7.43 0.62 1.86
C VAL A 44 -6.50 1.57 2.61
N GLY A 45 -6.40 2.84 2.19
CA GLY A 45 -5.59 3.83 2.88
C GLY A 45 -5.99 4.05 4.35
N SER A 46 -7.28 4.03 4.66
CA SER A 46 -7.76 4.10 6.04
C SER A 46 -7.36 2.88 6.88
N VAL A 47 -7.33 1.69 6.29
CA VAL A 47 -6.86 0.46 6.93
C VAL A 47 -5.35 0.50 7.17
N LEU A 48 -4.54 0.87 6.17
CA LEU A 48 -3.08 0.88 6.31
C LEU A 48 -2.59 1.85 7.37
N LYS A 49 -3.28 2.99 7.56
CA LYS A 49 -3.02 3.94 8.65
C LYS A 49 -3.20 3.36 10.06
N ARG A 50 -3.90 2.23 10.17
CA ARG A 50 -4.20 1.54 11.44
C ARG A 50 -3.58 0.14 11.48
N SER A 51 -2.73 -0.20 10.51
CA SER A 51 -2.14 -1.53 10.35
C SER A 51 -1.33 -1.98 11.57
N GLU A 52 -0.68 -1.04 12.27
CA GLU A 52 0.08 -1.30 13.49
C GLU A 52 -0.72 -2.00 14.61
N TYR A 53 -2.05 -1.82 14.64
CA TYR A 53 -2.91 -2.50 15.61
C TYR A 53 -3.19 -3.97 15.25
N TYR A 54 -2.82 -4.41 14.04
CA TYR A 54 -3.14 -5.73 13.49
C TYR A 54 -1.89 -6.56 13.15
N GLY A 55 -0.68 -5.98 13.27
CA GLY A 55 0.59 -6.66 13.03
C GLY A 55 1.61 -5.79 12.30
N SER A 56 2.68 -6.43 11.84
CA SER A 56 3.71 -5.80 11.00
C SER A 56 3.51 -6.23 9.56
N TYR A 57 3.22 -5.27 8.69
CA TYR A 57 2.97 -5.49 7.26
C TYR A 57 3.79 -4.48 6.45
N PRO A 58 4.23 -4.81 5.22
CA PRO A 58 5.06 -3.94 4.39
C PRO A 58 4.24 -2.81 3.74
N CYS A 59 3.55 -2.01 4.56
CA CYS A 59 2.67 -0.94 4.10
C CYS A 59 3.42 0.16 3.33
N HIS A 60 4.74 0.27 3.49
CA HIS A 60 5.58 1.18 2.70
C HIS A 60 5.56 0.85 1.21
N ARG A 61 5.25 -0.40 0.83
CA ARG A 61 5.10 -0.83 -0.57
C ARG A 61 3.80 -0.36 -1.23
N VAL A 62 2.96 0.40 -0.53
CA VAL A 62 1.68 0.91 -1.06
C VAL A 62 1.75 2.41 -1.35
N VAL A 63 1.54 2.78 -2.61
CA VAL A 63 1.62 4.17 -3.10
C VAL A 63 0.30 4.64 -3.70
N ASN A 64 0.19 5.95 -3.97
CA ASN A 64 -0.98 6.48 -4.65
C ASN A 64 -1.03 6.05 -6.14
N HIS A 65 -2.13 6.36 -6.83
CA HIS A 65 -2.33 6.00 -8.23
C HIS A 65 -1.29 6.60 -9.22
N GLU A 66 -0.56 7.65 -8.82
CA GLU A 66 0.52 8.25 -9.61
C GLU A 66 1.91 7.75 -9.18
N GLY A 67 1.99 6.86 -8.19
CA GLY A 67 3.25 6.39 -7.59
C GLY A 67 3.80 7.31 -6.51
N ARG A 68 3.05 8.32 -6.05
CA ARG A 68 3.51 9.20 -4.97
C ARG A 68 3.42 8.52 -3.61
N LEU A 69 4.40 8.87 -2.78
CA LEU A 69 4.46 8.46 -1.38
C LEU A 69 3.30 9.03 -0.56
N ALA A 70 2.97 8.36 0.53
CA ALA A 70 1.98 8.80 1.50
C ALA A 70 2.56 9.98 2.32
N PRO A 71 1.92 11.17 2.32
CA PRO A 71 2.44 12.33 3.05
C PRO A 71 2.55 12.13 4.57
N SER A 72 1.81 11.17 5.12
CA SER A 72 1.80 10.84 6.54
C SER A 72 2.70 9.66 6.90
N PHE A 73 3.63 9.25 6.02
CA PHE A 73 4.57 8.16 6.27
C PHE A 73 6.00 8.59 5.87
N PRO A 74 6.68 9.37 6.74
CA PRO A 74 8.01 9.94 6.45
C PRO A 74 9.07 8.92 6.06
N GLU A 75 9.05 7.74 6.69
CA GLU A 75 10.02 6.66 6.52
C GLU A 75 9.80 5.86 5.23
N GLN A 76 8.67 6.06 4.54
CA GLN A 76 8.29 5.26 3.38
C GLN A 76 9.36 5.28 2.28
N LYS A 77 9.99 6.45 2.05
CA LYS A 77 11.01 6.59 1.01
C LYS A 77 12.24 5.73 1.31
N GLU A 78 12.72 5.78 2.54
CA GLU A 78 13.93 5.07 2.97
C GLU A 78 13.73 3.57 2.86
N LEU A 79 12.60 3.06 3.37
CA LEU A 79 12.24 1.64 3.27
C LEU A 79 12.11 1.15 1.82
N LEU A 80 11.58 1.97 0.92
CA LEU A 80 11.50 1.63 -0.51
C LEU A 80 12.89 1.63 -1.18
N LEU A 81 13.78 2.54 -0.79
CA LEU A 81 15.15 2.58 -1.29
C LEU A 81 15.98 1.39 -0.80
N GLU A 82 15.77 0.94 0.43
CA GLU A 82 16.39 -0.30 0.97
C GLU A 82 15.99 -1.56 0.19
N GLU A 83 14.86 -1.51 -0.51
CA GLU A 83 14.37 -2.57 -1.38
C GLU A 83 14.66 -2.33 -2.87
N ASP A 84 15.55 -1.38 -3.19
CA ASP A 84 15.95 -1.04 -4.57
C ASP A 84 14.78 -0.56 -5.47
N VAL A 85 13.72 0.01 -4.88
CA VAL A 85 12.57 0.52 -5.66
C VAL A 85 12.97 1.76 -6.48
N PRO A 86 12.75 1.79 -7.80
CA PRO A 86 13.12 2.92 -8.65
C PRO A 86 12.19 4.13 -8.47
N PHE A 87 12.77 5.33 -8.42
CA PHE A 87 12.04 6.60 -8.32
C PHE A 87 12.19 7.45 -9.60
N LYS A 88 11.13 8.18 -9.97
CA LYS A 88 11.16 9.22 -11.03
C LYS A 88 11.56 10.60 -10.48
N SER A 89 11.22 10.85 -9.23
CA SER A 89 11.50 12.10 -8.53
C SER A 89 11.55 11.86 -7.03
N GLU A 90 11.82 12.91 -6.26
CA GLU A 90 12.04 12.84 -4.82
C GLU A 90 10.95 12.07 -4.05
N ASN A 91 9.68 12.17 -4.47
CA ASN A 91 8.52 11.62 -3.78
C ASN A 91 7.62 10.78 -4.70
N GLN A 92 8.14 10.26 -5.81
CA GLN A 92 7.35 9.51 -6.79
C GLN A 92 8.11 8.31 -7.34
N VAL A 93 7.56 7.12 -7.09
CA VAL A 93 8.05 5.83 -7.60
C VAL A 93 7.82 5.73 -9.12
N ASP A 94 8.74 5.06 -9.81
CA ASP A 94 8.54 4.66 -11.20
C ASP A 94 7.65 3.42 -11.30
N LEU A 95 6.33 3.63 -11.27
CA LEU A 95 5.34 2.56 -11.43
C LEU A 95 5.58 1.70 -12.69
N LYS A 96 6.15 2.24 -13.78
CA LYS A 96 6.40 1.45 -14.98
C LYS A 96 7.43 0.34 -14.77
N LYS A 97 8.28 0.48 -13.75
CA LYS A 97 9.36 -0.47 -13.44
C LYS A 97 9.09 -1.27 -12.18
N ALA A 98 8.40 -0.67 -11.20
CA ALA A 98 8.23 -1.23 -9.87
C ALA A 98 6.81 -1.75 -9.59
N GLN A 99 5.82 -1.47 -10.45
CA GLN A 99 4.46 -1.91 -10.17
C GLN A 99 4.42 -3.44 -10.08
N TRP A 100 3.77 -3.93 -9.03
CA TRP A 100 3.56 -5.34 -8.82
C TRP A 100 2.63 -5.88 -9.92
N GLU A 101 3.18 -6.74 -10.78
CA GLU A 101 2.44 -7.42 -11.85
C GLU A 101 1.97 -8.78 -11.34
N ILE A 102 0.67 -9.05 -11.52
CA ILE A 102 -0.02 -10.28 -11.07
C ILE A 102 -0.78 -10.93 -12.22
#